data_AF-A0A8B6Y1S9-F1
#
_entry.id   AF-A0A8B6Y1S9-F1
#
_cell.length_a   1.000
_cell.length_b   1.000
_cell.length_c   1.000
_cell.angle_alpha   90.00
_cell.angle_beta   90.00
_cell.angle_gamma   90.00
#
_symmetry.space_group_name_H-M   'P 1'
#
loop_
_entity.id
_entity.type
_entity.pdbx_description
1 polymer ?
#
loop_
_entity_poly.entity_id
_entity_poly.type
_entity_poly.pdbx_seq_one_letter_code
_entity_poly.pdbx_strand_id
1 'polypeptide(L)'
;MSNKIGEPSTILKNSFITSLQIEVDNEPVILKESNDLFEDFLQETPNLLDCGNWPIVRSSNFVDHLIKLGPFQITKEKYPEDRKGRHFSSIYYNRKLANGETFCRRWFVYSDSKNSVFCFCCLLFDINLKSNLVSNGFKKWRHLTETLGIHENSVSHMKCYQQWMLAKFDPVMQKHLALAIKDDTSDHYCGKNIQNELIDLMSQKVNDEIINRVLKAVYYSIIADCTPDISRKEQLSLTIRIIDLSLDIRVEIKE
;
A
#
# COMPACT_ATOMS: atom_id res chain seq x y z
N MET A 1 9.68 -61.19 -12.26
CA MET A 1 10.98 -61.11 -11.55
C MET A 1 11.02 -59.82 -10.79
N SER A 2 11.01 -59.92 -9.47
CA SER A 2 11.11 -58.82 -8.52
C SER A 2 12.50 -58.18 -8.60
N ASN A 3 12.56 -56.85 -8.50
CA ASN A 3 13.56 -56.18 -7.66
C ASN A 3 13.17 -54.73 -7.39
N LYS A 4 13.66 -54.28 -6.24
CA LYS A 4 13.15 -53.24 -5.35
C LYS A 4 14.17 -52.08 -5.29
N ILE A 5 13.66 -50.90 -4.90
CA ILE A 5 14.32 -49.80 -4.15
C ILE A 5 15.09 -48.72 -4.94
N GLY A 6 14.68 -47.47 -4.69
CA GLY A 6 15.54 -46.27 -4.73
C GLY A 6 14.81 -44.97 -5.07
N GLU A 7 14.08 -44.35 -4.13
CA GLU A 7 13.73 -42.92 -4.22
C GLU A 7 14.98 -42.06 -4.04
N PRO A 8 15.05 -40.89 -4.71
CA PRO A 8 15.12 -39.65 -3.90
C PRO A 8 14.30 -38.47 -4.47
N SER A 9 13.54 -37.86 -3.56
CA SER A 9 13.20 -36.43 -3.43
C SER A 9 13.24 -35.52 -4.68
N THR A 10 12.06 -35.16 -5.17
CA THR A 10 11.81 -34.11 -6.17
C THR A 10 11.74 -32.74 -5.50
N ILE A 11 12.71 -31.86 -5.74
CA ILE A 11 12.56 -30.41 -5.56
C ILE A 11 12.40 -29.80 -6.96
N LEU A 12 11.15 -29.52 -7.32
CA LEU A 12 10.80 -28.68 -8.46
C LEU A 12 11.16 -27.23 -8.12
N LYS A 13 12.29 -26.74 -8.64
CA LYS A 13 12.49 -25.29 -8.83
C LYS A 13 11.88 -24.94 -10.18
N ASN A 14 10.76 -24.21 -10.11
CA ASN A 14 10.08 -23.64 -11.27
C ASN A 14 11.05 -22.79 -12.09
N SER A 15 11.31 -23.28 -13.30
CA SER A 15 11.70 -22.48 -14.46
C SER A 15 10.61 -21.47 -14.78
N PHE A 16 10.94 -20.20 -14.90
CA PHE A 16 10.44 -19.29 -15.94
C PHE A 16 11.26 -18.00 -15.81
N ILE A 17 12.06 -17.68 -16.82
CA ILE A 17 12.03 -16.40 -17.54
C ILE A 17 12.85 -16.60 -18.81
N THR A 18 12.13 -16.44 -19.91
CA THR A 18 12.59 -16.52 -21.29
C THR A 18 13.54 -15.37 -21.58
N SER A 19 14.61 -15.71 -22.28
CA SER A 19 15.61 -14.83 -22.88
C SER A 19 15.03 -13.68 -23.71
N LEU A 20 15.55 -12.48 -23.50
CA LEU A 20 15.60 -11.42 -24.51
C LEU A 20 17.08 -11.04 -24.70
N GLN A 21 17.62 -11.43 -25.84
CA GLN A 21 18.95 -11.02 -26.31
C GLN A 21 18.86 -9.59 -26.86
N ILE A 22 19.72 -8.71 -26.36
CA ILE A 22 20.17 -7.52 -27.09
C ILE A 22 21.70 -7.58 -27.06
N GLU A 23 22.30 -7.94 -28.18
CA GLU A 23 23.73 -7.81 -28.43
C GLU A 23 24.02 -6.40 -28.93
N VAL A 24 24.79 -5.61 -28.17
CA VAL A 24 25.68 -4.58 -28.71
C VAL A 24 26.92 -4.47 -27.80
N ASP A 25 28.05 -4.92 -28.35
CA ASP A 25 29.46 -4.57 -28.08
C ASP A 25 30.11 -4.84 -26.71
N ASN A 26 30.79 -6.01 -26.66
CA ASN A 26 32.12 -6.31 -26.08
C ASN A 26 32.70 -5.40 -24.99
N GLU A 27 32.57 -5.83 -23.72
CA GLU A 27 33.67 -6.14 -22.78
C GLU A 27 33.10 -6.99 -21.62
N PRO A 28 33.81 -8.01 -21.09
CA PRO A 28 33.30 -8.82 -19.99
C PRO A 28 33.42 -8.04 -18.68
N VAL A 29 32.38 -7.29 -18.32
CA VAL A 29 32.23 -6.79 -16.95
C VAL A 29 31.88 -7.99 -16.07
N ILE A 30 32.82 -8.41 -15.23
CA ILE A 30 32.57 -9.37 -14.16
C ILE A 30 31.58 -8.72 -13.20
N LEU A 31 30.29 -9.02 -13.37
CA LEU A 31 29.28 -8.79 -12.35
C LEU A 31 29.60 -9.75 -11.20
N LYS A 32 30.38 -9.26 -10.22
CA LYS A 32 30.39 -9.90 -8.90
C LYS A 32 28.96 -9.84 -8.40
N GLU A 33 28.34 -11.01 -8.31
CA GLU A 33 27.03 -11.21 -7.73
C GLU A 33 26.98 -10.43 -6.41
N SER A 34 26.07 -9.47 -6.35
CA SER A 34 25.88 -8.54 -5.24
C SER A 34 25.24 -9.21 -4.02
N ASN A 35 25.66 -10.42 -3.70
CA ASN A 35 25.25 -11.15 -2.50
C ASN A 35 26.21 -10.86 -1.32
N ASP A 36 27.47 -10.55 -1.59
CA ASP A 36 28.46 -10.30 -0.52
C ASP A 36 28.18 -9.01 0.28
N LEU A 37 27.56 -7.99 -0.34
CA LEU A 37 27.17 -6.74 0.36
C LEU A 37 25.84 -6.84 1.11
N PHE A 38 25.02 -7.87 0.82
CA PHE A 38 23.71 -8.05 1.42
C PHE A 38 23.79 -8.90 2.71
N GLU A 39 24.67 -9.89 2.73
CA GLU A 39 24.94 -10.72 3.92
C GLU A 39 25.64 -9.93 5.04
N ASP A 40 26.60 -9.05 4.70
CA ASP A 40 27.30 -8.21 5.69
C ASP A 40 26.38 -7.16 6.34
N PHE A 41 25.29 -6.75 5.67
CA PHE A 41 24.33 -5.80 6.24
C PHE A 41 23.41 -6.43 7.30
N LEU A 42 23.26 -7.77 7.29
CA LEU A 42 22.28 -8.47 8.13
C LEU A 42 22.81 -8.90 9.51
N GLN A 43 24.11 -8.80 9.76
CA GLN A 43 24.70 -9.35 10.99
C GLN A 43 24.49 -8.48 12.26
N GLU A 44 24.04 -7.23 12.12
CA GLU A 44 23.68 -6.35 13.26
C GLU A 44 22.39 -5.55 13.07
N THR A 45 21.41 -6.03 12.28
CA THR A 45 20.17 -5.24 12.09
C THR A 45 19.29 -5.28 13.35
N PRO A 46 18.88 -4.13 13.90
CA PRO A 46 17.76 -4.06 14.84
C PRO A 46 16.56 -4.75 14.21
N ASN A 47 15.81 -5.56 14.96
CA ASN A 47 14.63 -6.27 14.45
C ASN A 47 13.71 -5.30 13.69
N LEU A 48 13.74 -5.38 12.36
CA LEU A 48 13.05 -4.45 11.46
C LEU A 48 11.53 -4.56 11.58
N LEU A 49 11.03 -5.69 12.08
CA LEU A 49 9.61 -5.93 12.30
C LEU A 49 9.11 -5.34 13.63
N ASP A 50 10.01 -4.98 14.55
CA ASP A 50 9.67 -4.36 15.82
C ASP A 50 10.11 -2.89 15.88
N CYS A 51 9.16 -2.01 15.56
CA CYS A 51 9.36 -0.56 15.58
C CYS A 51 9.84 0.00 16.93
N GLY A 52 9.63 -0.72 18.03
CA GLY A 52 10.12 -0.31 19.33
C GLY A 52 11.65 -0.33 19.45
N ASN A 53 12.33 -1.12 18.63
CA ASN A 53 13.79 -1.29 18.66
C ASN A 53 14.53 -0.46 17.61
N TRP A 54 13.81 0.30 16.78
CA TRP A 54 14.47 1.11 15.76
C TRP A 54 15.27 2.26 16.38
N PRO A 55 16.45 2.57 15.83
CA PRO A 55 17.27 3.67 16.32
C PRO A 55 16.55 5.01 16.14
N ILE A 56 16.85 5.96 17.03
CA ILE A 56 16.27 7.33 16.99
C ILE A 56 16.79 8.09 15.77
N VAL A 57 18.10 7.99 15.52
CA VAL A 57 18.73 8.54 14.31
C VAL A 57 18.74 7.45 13.24
N ARG A 58 18.22 7.77 12.05
CA ARG A 58 18.10 6.83 10.93
C ARG A 58 18.75 7.40 9.69
N SER A 59 19.47 6.56 8.95
CA SER A 59 19.99 6.91 7.63
C SER A 59 18.85 6.91 6.60
N SER A 60 19.02 7.66 5.50
CA SER A 60 18.03 7.66 4.40
C SER A 60 17.74 6.24 3.90
N ASN A 61 18.78 5.44 3.66
CA ASN A 61 18.64 4.07 3.17
C ASN A 61 17.83 3.18 4.13
N PHE A 62 17.99 3.36 5.44
CA PHE A 62 17.23 2.62 6.44
C PHE A 62 15.75 3.02 6.42
N VAL A 63 15.46 4.32 6.30
CA VAL A 63 14.09 4.83 6.17
C VAL A 63 13.43 4.32 4.89
N ASP A 64 14.14 4.35 3.76
CA ASP A 64 13.64 3.84 2.47
C ASP A 64 13.32 2.34 2.53
N HIS A 65 14.16 1.57 3.21
CA HIS A 65 13.91 0.14 3.43
C HIS A 65 12.65 -0.09 4.28
N LEU A 66 12.48 0.67 5.37
CA LEU A 66 11.27 0.59 6.20
C LEU A 66 10.00 0.97 5.44
N ILE A 67 10.06 1.98 4.56
CA ILE A 67 8.91 2.39 3.74
C ILE A 67 8.49 1.28 2.78
N LYS A 68 9.46 0.59 2.16
CA LYS A 68 9.23 -0.56 1.27
C LYS A 68 8.60 -1.74 2.02
N LEU A 69 9.10 -2.07 3.20
CA LEU A 69 8.51 -3.12 4.05
C LEU A 69 7.10 -2.73 4.53
N GLY A 70 6.94 -1.48 4.94
CA GLY A 70 5.71 -0.95 5.51
C GLY A 70 5.46 -1.39 6.96
N PRO A 71 4.36 -0.88 7.56
CA PRO A 71 3.97 -1.22 8.93
C PRO A 71 3.49 -2.67 9.05
N PHE A 72 3.94 -3.35 10.10
CA PHE A 72 3.49 -4.71 10.43
C PHE A 72 2.55 -4.70 11.64
N GLN A 73 1.33 -5.22 11.47
CA GLN A 73 0.31 -5.30 12.51
C GLN A 73 0.24 -6.71 13.10
N ILE A 74 0.95 -6.92 14.19
CA ILE A 74 1.02 -8.22 14.87
C ILE A 74 -0.33 -8.53 15.53
N THR A 75 -0.90 -9.69 15.20
CA THR A 75 -2.09 -10.23 15.88
C THR A 75 -1.68 -11.39 16.79
N LYS A 76 -2.11 -11.35 18.06
CA LYS A 76 -1.84 -12.39 19.05
C LYS A 76 -3.12 -12.82 19.74
N GLU A 77 -3.16 -14.07 20.19
CA GLU A 77 -4.23 -14.56 21.06
C GLU A 77 -4.20 -13.87 22.42
N LYS A 78 -3.00 -13.65 22.97
CA LYS A 78 -2.81 -12.96 24.25
C LYS A 78 -1.66 -11.96 24.18
N TYR A 79 -1.95 -10.70 24.51
CA TYR A 79 -0.94 -9.64 24.63
C TYR A 79 -0.47 -9.50 26.08
N PRO A 80 0.78 -9.05 26.31
CA PRO A 80 1.31 -8.80 27.65
C PRO A 80 0.47 -7.79 28.44
N GLU A 81 0.06 -8.19 29.64
CA GLU A 81 -0.73 -7.38 30.55
C GLU A 81 0.14 -6.39 31.35
N ASP A 82 -0.43 -5.23 31.68
CA ASP A 82 0.17 -4.30 32.63
C ASP A 82 -0.06 -4.77 34.08
N ARG A 83 0.50 -4.04 35.06
CA ARG A 83 0.34 -4.36 36.49
C ARG A 83 -1.12 -4.37 36.97
N LYS A 84 -2.07 -3.88 36.16
CA LYS A 84 -3.50 -3.84 36.45
C LYS A 84 -4.31 -4.81 35.58
N GLY A 85 -3.65 -5.75 34.90
CA GLY A 85 -4.29 -6.75 34.03
C GLY A 85 -4.77 -6.20 32.68
N ARG A 86 -4.37 -4.98 32.29
CA ARG A 86 -4.83 -4.36 31.03
C ARG A 86 -3.79 -4.58 29.94
N HIS A 87 -4.24 -4.84 28.71
CA HIS A 87 -3.35 -5.13 27.59
C HIS A 87 -3.83 -4.45 26.30
N PHE A 88 -2.97 -4.48 25.29
CA PHE A 88 -3.34 -4.12 23.93
C PHE A 88 -4.28 -5.16 23.30
N SER A 89 -5.14 -4.73 22.39
CA SER A 89 -5.99 -5.62 21.59
C SER A 89 -5.93 -5.24 20.13
N SER A 90 -5.88 -6.23 19.24
CA SER A 90 -5.88 -6.02 17.79
C SER A 90 -7.12 -5.27 17.29
N ILE A 91 -8.20 -5.19 18.09
CA ILE A 91 -9.38 -4.39 17.76
C ILE A 91 -9.05 -2.90 17.51
N TYR A 92 -8.01 -2.37 18.16
CA TYR A 92 -7.60 -0.98 18.00
C TYR A 92 -6.98 -0.66 16.63
N TYR A 93 -6.60 -1.68 15.85
CA TYR A 93 -6.19 -1.50 14.45
C TYR A 93 -7.33 -0.97 13.58
N ASN A 94 -8.59 -1.09 14.02
CA ASN A 94 -9.74 -0.62 13.27
C ASN A 94 -10.51 0.46 14.05
N ARG A 95 -11.10 1.40 13.31
CA ARG A 95 -12.05 2.39 13.82
C ARG A 95 -13.42 2.13 13.20
N LYS A 96 -14.47 2.13 14.01
CA LYS A 96 -15.84 2.22 13.51
C LYS A 96 -16.21 3.69 13.32
N LEU A 97 -16.70 4.03 12.14
CA LEU A 97 -17.19 5.35 11.79
C LEU A 97 -18.69 5.46 12.11
N ALA A 98 -19.21 6.70 12.16
CA ALA A 98 -20.61 6.96 12.50
C ALA A 98 -21.59 6.38 11.45
N ASN A 99 -21.14 6.25 10.20
CA ASN A 99 -21.88 5.61 9.11
C ASN A 99 -21.85 4.06 9.17
N GLY A 100 -21.23 3.47 10.19
CA GLY A 100 -21.13 2.01 10.36
C GLY A 100 -19.93 1.37 9.65
N GLU A 101 -19.21 2.10 8.81
CA GLU A 101 -18.03 1.59 8.12
C GLU A 101 -16.84 1.38 9.07
N THR A 102 -15.97 0.43 8.72
CA THR A 102 -14.74 0.16 9.46
C THR A 102 -13.53 0.67 8.68
N PHE A 103 -12.79 1.59 9.30
CA PHE A 103 -11.55 2.11 8.74
C PHE A 103 -10.34 1.45 9.42
N CYS A 104 -9.45 0.87 8.62
CA CYS A 104 -8.21 0.26 9.11
C CYS A 104 -7.10 1.30 9.28
N ARG A 105 -6.57 1.42 10.50
CA ARG A 105 -5.42 2.26 10.83
C ARG A 105 -4.13 1.59 10.39
N ARG A 106 -3.85 1.55 9.09
CA ARG A 106 -2.64 0.91 8.53
C ARG A 106 -1.33 1.43 9.13
N TRP A 107 -1.31 2.70 9.59
CA TRP A 107 -0.14 3.32 10.21
C TRP A 107 0.11 2.88 11.67
N PHE A 108 -0.84 2.21 12.32
CA PHE A 108 -0.81 1.92 13.75
C PHE A 108 -0.22 0.54 14.01
N VAL A 109 0.86 0.47 14.80
CA VAL A 109 1.66 -0.75 15.00
C VAL A 109 1.91 -1.01 16.50
N TYR A 110 2.09 -2.29 16.85
CA TYR A 110 2.40 -2.72 18.22
C TYR A 110 3.83 -3.27 18.27
N SER A 111 4.56 -2.90 19.32
CA SER A 111 5.91 -3.41 19.62
C SER A 111 5.83 -4.42 20.75
N ASP A 112 6.30 -5.64 20.47
CA ASP A 112 6.40 -6.71 21.46
C ASP A 112 7.47 -6.41 22.50
N SER A 113 8.64 -5.92 22.06
CA SER A 113 9.76 -5.64 22.96
C SER A 113 9.42 -4.57 24.00
N LYS A 114 8.64 -3.54 23.61
CA LYS A 114 8.27 -2.42 24.48
C LYS A 114 6.90 -2.54 25.12
N ASN A 115 6.11 -3.57 24.78
CA ASN A 115 4.68 -3.66 25.13
C ASN A 115 3.97 -2.31 24.97
N SER A 116 4.14 -1.69 23.79
CA SER A 116 3.73 -0.32 23.52
C SER A 116 3.36 -0.15 22.05
N VAL A 117 2.45 0.77 21.75
CA VAL A 117 2.03 1.05 20.38
C VAL A 117 2.69 2.31 19.82
N PHE A 118 2.87 2.32 18.51
CA PHE A 118 3.53 3.39 17.78
C PHE A 118 2.73 3.80 16.56
N CYS A 119 3.00 5.02 16.10
CA CYS A 119 2.55 5.51 14.80
C CYS A 119 3.70 5.39 13.81
N PHE A 120 3.57 4.51 12.83
CA PHE A 120 4.62 4.20 11.85
C PHE A 120 5.09 5.45 11.10
N CYS A 121 4.17 6.21 10.50
CA CYS A 121 4.54 7.38 9.71
C CYS A 121 5.15 8.50 10.58
N CYS A 122 4.61 8.77 11.77
CA CYS A 122 5.20 9.75 12.67
C CYS A 122 6.56 9.29 13.22
N LEU A 123 6.74 7.99 13.44
CA LEU A 123 8.03 7.45 13.88
C LEU A 123 9.13 7.70 12.84
N LEU A 124 8.78 7.72 11.55
CA LEU A 124 9.72 8.00 10.45
C LEU A 124 9.92 9.49 10.18
N PHE A 125 8.86 10.32 10.28
CA PHE A 125 8.86 11.68 9.72
C PHE A 125 8.57 12.81 10.74
N ASP A 126 8.26 12.51 12.00
CA ASP A 126 8.02 13.56 13.00
C ASP A 126 9.33 14.12 13.57
N ILE A 127 9.74 15.27 13.05
CA ILE A 127 10.95 16.00 13.46
C ILE A 127 10.87 16.43 14.94
N ASN A 128 9.66 16.68 15.46
CA ASN A 128 9.49 17.25 16.79
C ASN A 128 9.30 16.20 17.89
N LEU A 129 9.10 14.93 17.52
CA LEU A 129 8.85 13.79 18.43
C LEU A 129 7.77 14.08 19.51
N LYS A 130 6.83 14.99 19.21
CA LYS A 130 5.87 15.52 20.20
C LYS A 130 4.80 14.49 20.56
N SER A 131 4.56 13.52 19.68
CA SER A 131 3.57 12.48 19.93
C SER A 131 4.13 11.39 20.85
N ASN A 132 3.35 11.03 21.87
CA ASN A 132 3.62 9.87 22.73
C ASN A 132 3.64 8.53 21.96
N LEU A 133 3.12 8.52 20.73
CA LEU A 133 3.17 7.37 19.81
C LEU A 133 4.50 7.26 19.03
N VAL A 134 5.48 8.11 19.34
CA VAL A 134 6.78 8.13 18.65
C VAL A 134 7.92 7.85 19.62
N SER A 135 8.15 8.72 20.61
CA SER A 135 9.37 8.73 21.42
C SER A 135 9.65 7.41 22.14
N ASN A 136 8.74 6.96 22.99
CA ASN A 136 8.85 5.71 23.76
C ASN A 136 7.70 4.73 23.49
N GLY A 137 6.78 5.09 22.60
CA GLY A 137 5.54 4.38 22.38
C GLY A 137 4.52 4.63 23.48
N PHE A 138 3.27 4.36 23.15
CA PHE A 138 2.14 4.59 24.02
C PHE A 138 1.67 3.26 24.65
N LYS A 139 1.47 3.24 25.96
CA LYS A 139 1.01 2.04 26.70
C LYS A 139 -0.11 2.30 27.71
N LYS A 140 -0.69 3.50 27.70
CA LYS A 140 -1.80 3.85 28.61
C LYS A 140 -3.12 3.37 27.99
N TRP A 141 -3.36 2.06 28.02
CA TRP A 141 -4.47 1.39 27.31
C TRP A 141 -5.86 2.03 27.53
N ARG A 142 -6.13 2.51 28.76
CA ARG A 142 -7.40 3.19 29.10
C ARG A 142 -7.68 4.44 28.25
N HIS A 143 -6.64 5.16 27.85
CA HIS A 143 -6.75 6.40 27.08
C HIS A 143 -6.38 6.20 25.61
N LEU A 144 -6.21 4.95 25.17
CA LEU A 144 -5.74 4.67 23.82
C LEU A 144 -6.69 5.20 22.76
N THR A 145 -7.98 4.91 22.85
CA THR A 145 -8.98 5.37 21.87
C THR A 145 -9.00 6.90 21.73
N GLU A 146 -9.05 7.61 22.85
CA GLU A 146 -9.05 9.07 22.89
C GLU A 146 -7.75 9.65 22.31
N THR A 147 -6.60 9.09 22.72
CA THR A 147 -5.29 9.52 22.21
C THR A 147 -5.17 9.28 20.71
N LEU A 148 -5.64 8.14 20.20
CA LEU A 148 -5.63 7.85 18.76
C LEU A 148 -6.54 8.82 18.00
N GLY A 149 -7.73 9.12 18.52
CA GLY A 149 -8.64 10.09 17.92
C GLY A 149 -8.03 11.49 17.83
N ILE A 150 -7.35 11.96 18.87
CA ILE A 150 -6.65 13.26 18.84
C ILE A 150 -5.45 13.22 17.88
N HIS A 151 -4.67 12.13 17.92
CA HIS A 151 -3.46 11.99 17.11
C HIS A 151 -3.77 11.91 15.62
N GLU A 152 -4.73 11.08 15.20
CA GLU A 152 -5.02 10.86 13.78
C GLU A 152 -5.61 12.11 13.09
N ASN A 153 -6.17 13.03 13.87
CA ASN A 153 -6.66 14.32 13.38
C ASN A 153 -5.64 15.47 13.56
N SER A 154 -4.43 15.20 14.07
CA SER A 154 -3.43 16.25 14.25
C SER A 154 -2.76 16.62 12.93
N VAL A 155 -2.43 17.90 12.76
CA VAL A 155 -1.71 18.40 11.57
C VAL A 155 -0.36 17.67 11.40
N SER A 156 0.32 17.38 12.51
CA SER A 156 1.59 16.64 12.48
C SER A 156 1.44 15.22 11.93
N HIS A 157 0.40 14.50 12.37
CA HIS A 157 0.12 13.15 11.88
C HIS A 157 -0.22 13.17 10.39
N MET A 158 -1.12 14.06 9.98
CA MET A 158 -1.53 14.18 8.57
C MET A 158 -0.35 14.46 7.66
N LYS A 159 0.56 15.38 8.05
CA LYS A 159 1.78 15.67 7.30
C LYS A 159 2.72 14.46 7.21
N CYS A 160 2.90 13.71 8.29
CA CYS A 160 3.74 12.50 8.28
C CYS A 160 3.11 11.38 7.43
N TYR A 161 1.79 11.20 7.54
CA TYR A 161 1.05 10.20 6.78
C TYR A 161 1.10 10.49 5.28
N GLN A 162 0.93 11.74 4.87
CA GLN A 162 1.10 12.18 3.47
C GLN A 162 2.51 11.86 2.96
N GLN A 163 3.56 12.28 3.69
CA GLN A 163 4.95 11.97 3.31
C GLN A 163 5.19 10.47 3.17
N TRP A 164 4.65 9.65 4.07
CA TRP A 164 4.74 8.20 3.97
C TRP A 164 4.05 7.65 2.72
N MET A 165 2.81 8.07 2.44
CA MET A 165 2.07 7.63 1.25
C MET A 165 2.82 7.99 -0.04
N LEU A 166 3.36 9.21 -0.11
CA LEU A 166 4.08 9.70 -1.27
C LEU A 166 5.39 8.92 -1.47
N ALA A 167 6.18 8.73 -0.41
CA ALA A 167 7.40 7.94 -0.48
C ALA A 167 7.13 6.45 -0.81
N LYS A 168 5.97 5.90 -0.42
CA LYS A 168 5.61 4.51 -0.68
C LYS A 168 5.20 4.26 -2.13
N PHE A 169 4.42 5.18 -2.72
CA PHE A 169 3.76 4.93 -4.00
C PHE A 169 4.32 5.73 -5.16
N ASP A 170 5.07 6.80 -4.92
CA ASP A 170 5.60 7.63 -5.99
C ASP A 170 6.94 8.32 -5.63
N PRO A 171 8.08 7.69 -5.99
CA PRO A 171 9.41 8.28 -5.84
C PRO A 171 9.57 9.61 -6.60
N VAL A 172 8.83 9.80 -7.70
CA VAL A 172 8.81 11.05 -8.47
C VAL A 172 8.17 12.14 -7.63
N MET A 173 7.01 11.88 -7.01
CA MET A 173 6.37 12.83 -6.09
C MET A 173 7.22 13.11 -4.85
N GLN A 174 7.94 12.13 -4.30
CA GLN A 174 8.86 12.37 -3.18
C GLN A 174 9.93 13.42 -3.54
N LYS A 175 10.50 13.33 -4.75
CA LYS A 175 11.45 14.33 -5.26
C LYS A 175 10.80 15.71 -5.41
N HIS A 176 9.59 15.78 -5.94
CA HIS A 176 8.85 17.05 -6.10
C HIS A 176 8.51 17.70 -4.76
N LEU A 177 8.11 16.94 -3.74
CA LEU A 177 7.85 17.48 -2.39
C LEU A 177 9.11 17.96 -1.68
N ALA A 178 10.24 17.27 -1.86
CA ALA A 178 11.52 17.76 -1.35
C ALA A 178 11.90 19.12 -1.95
N LEU A 179 11.51 19.38 -3.20
CA LEU A 179 11.68 20.69 -3.86
C LEU A 179 10.64 21.72 -3.36
N ALA A 180 9.38 21.34 -3.20
CA ALA A 180 8.31 22.22 -2.69
C ALA A 180 8.54 22.65 -1.23
N ILE A 181 9.04 21.76 -0.37
CA ILE A 181 9.36 22.07 1.04
C ILE A 181 10.59 22.99 1.16
N LYS A 182 11.49 22.97 0.17
CA LYS A 182 12.62 23.90 0.08
C LYS A 182 12.22 25.30 -0.41
N ASP A 183 10.91 25.56 -0.57
CA ASP A 183 10.34 26.82 -1.09
C ASP A 183 10.76 27.13 -2.54
N ASP A 184 11.24 26.13 -3.28
CA ASP A 184 11.80 26.28 -4.63
C ASP A 184 10.74 26.08 -5.74
N THR A 185 9.53 25.64 -5.37
CA THR A 185 8.37 25.54 -6.28
C THR A 185 7.08 25.87 -5.53
N SER A 186 6.32 26.84 -6.05
CA SER A 186 5.06 27.34 -5.48
C SER A 186 3.81 26.69 -6.06
N ASP A 187 3.96 25.57 -6.79
CA ASP A 187 2.85 24.96 -7.51
C ASP A 187 1.87 24.28 -6.55
N HIS A 188 0.66 24.81 -6.50
CA HIS A 188 -0.42 24.24 -5.71
C HIS A 188 -0.99 23.02 -6.43
N TYR A 189 -0.43 21.84 -6.18
CA TYR A 189 -0.94 20.54 -6.68
C TYR A 189 -2.42 20.27 -6.35
N CYS A 190 -2.94 20.94 -5.32
CA CYS A 190 -4.35 20.91 -4.94
C CYS A 190 -5.20 21.99 -5.65
N GLY A 191 -4.61 22.69 -6.61
CA GLY A 191 -5.29 23.66 -7.44
C GLY A 191 -6.26 22.97 -8.38
N LYS A 192 -7.42 23.62 -8.61
CA LYS A 192 -8.49 23.09 -9.46
C LYS A 192 -8.02 22.61 -10.84
N ASN A 193 -7.01 23.25 -11.42
CA ASN A 193 -6.50 22.90 -12.75
C ASN A 193 -5.81 21.54 -12.74
N ILE A 194 -4.89 21.31 -11.80
CA ILE A 194 -4.15 20.05 -11.65
C ILE A 194 -5.10 18.93 -11.24
N GLN A 195 -6.06 19.22 -10.35
CA GLN A 195 -7.08 18.23 -9.97
C GLN A 195 -7.96 17.81 -11.14
N ASN A 196 -8.45 18.77 -11.94
CA ASN A 196 -9.27 18.46 -13.11
C ASN A 196 -8.49 17.66 -14.15
N GLU A 197 -7.23 18.03 -14.42
CA GLU A 197 -6.36 17.28 -15.32
C GLU A 197 -6.17 15.83 -14.86
N LEU A 198 -5.91 15.62 -13.56
CA LEU A 198 -5.76 14.27 -13.00
C LEU A 198 -7.07 13.48 -13.13
N ILE A 199 -8.22 14.10 -12.85
CA ILE A 199 -9.54 13.49 -13.01
C ILE A 199 -9.77 13.08 -14.46
N ASP A 200 -9.43 13.96 -15.41
CA ASP A 200 -9.58 13.69 -16.84
C ASP A 200 -8.69 12.54 -17.31
N LEU A 201 -7.44 12.48 -16.85
CA LEU A 201 -6.52 11.37 -17.16
C LEU A 201 -7.02 10.03 -16.62
N MET A 202 -7.51 10.01 -15.37
CA MET A 202 -8.10 8.79 -14.80
C MET A 202 -9.37 8.38 -15.55
N SER A 203 -10.23 9.35 -15.89
CA SER A 203 -11.45 9.14 -16.67
C SER A 203 -11.14 8.54 -18.04
N GLN A 204 -10.15 9.09 -18.75
CA GLN A 204 -9.69 8.56 -20.04
C GLN A 204 -9.20 7.12 -19.91
N LYS A 205 -8.37 6.81 -18.90
CA LYS A 205 -7.88 5.44 -18.70
C LYS A 205 -9.00 4.43 -18.42
N VAL A 206 -10.00 4.81 -17.64
CA VAL A 206 -11.17 3.96 -17.38
C VAL A 206 -11.99 3.78 -18.67
N ASN A 207 -12.22 4.85 -19.42
CA ASN A 207 -12.95 4.77 -20.69
C ASN A 207 -12.22 3.90 -21.72
N ASP A 208 -10.91 4.05 -21.86
CA ASP A 208 -10.09 3.23 -22.76
C ASP A 208 -10.22 1.74 -22.41
N GLU A 209 -10.16 1.40 -21.12
CA GLU A 209 -10.31 0.02 -20.64
C GLU A 209 -11.72 -0.53 -20.92
N ILE A 210 -12.77 0.26 -20.69
CA ILE A 210 -14.15 -0.13 -20.99
C ILE A 210 -14.33 -0.36 -22.49
N ILE A 211 -13.86 0.57 -23.33
CA ILE A 211 -13.93 0.45 -24.80
C ILE A 211 -13.18 -0.80 -25.26
N ASN A 212 -11.98 -1.04 -24.73
CA ASN A 212 -11.21 -2.24 -25.04
C ASN A 212 -11.95 -3.54 -24.69
N ARG A 213 -12.69 -3.58 -23.59
CA ARG A 213 -13.54 -4.73 -23.23
C ARG A 213 -14.71 -4.91 -24.18
N VAL A 214 -15.38 -3.81 -24.53
CA VAL A 214 -16.51 -3.83 -25.48
C VAL A 214 -16.05 -4.34 -26.85
N LEU A 215 -14.91 -3.86 -27.35
CA LEU A 215 -14.38 -4.27 -28.65
C LEU A 215 -13.93 -5.75 -28.70
N LYS A 216 -13.58 -6.33 -27.55
CA LYS A 216 -13.18 -7.75 -27.44
C LYS A 216 -14.36 -8.70 -27.19
N ALA A 217 -15.53 -8.18 -26.84
CA ALA A 217 -16.67 -9.01 -26.47
C ALA A 217 -17.23 -9.77 -27.68
N VAL A 218 -17.37 -11.09 -27.53
CA VAL A 218 -17.98 -11.95 -28.57
C VAL A 218 -19.50 -11.82 -28.56
N TYR A 219 -20.08 -11.69 -27.38
CA TYR A 219 -21.53 -11.58 -27.19
C TYR A 219 -21.88 -10.24 -26.56
N TYR A 220 -22.80 -9.52 -27.19
CA TYR A 220 -23.28 -8.23 -26.73
C TYR A 220 -24.76 -8.02 -27.08
N SER A 221 -25.41 -7.11 -26.36
CA SER A 221 -26.74 -6.59 -26.69
C SER A 221 -26.74 -5.06 -26.59
N ILE A 222 -27.43 -4.39 -27.49
CA ILE A 222 -27.62 -2.94 -27.48
C ILE A 222 -29.09 -2.66 -27.18
N ILE A 223 -29.33 -1.84 -26.15
CA ILE A 223 -30.66 -1.35 -25.80
C ILE A 223 -30.67 0.15 -26.05
N ALA A 224 -31.66 0.62 -26.80
CA ALA A 224 -31.88 2.02 -27.11
C ALA A 224 -33.25 2.42 -26.55
N ASP A 225 -33.29 3.40 -25.66
CA ASP A 225 -34.55 3.90 -25.07
C ASP A 225 -34.61 5.43 -25.15
N CYS A 226 -35.76 5.96 -25.57
CA CYS A 226 -35.98 7.39 -25.76
C CYS A 226 -36.98 7.90 -24.73
N THR A 227 -36.60 8.95 -24.01
CA THR A 227 -37.50 9.64 -23.07
C THR A 227 -37.48 11.14 -23.33
N PRO A 228 -38.63 11.83 -23.44
CA PRO A 228 -38.66 13.27 -23.57
C PRO A 228 -38.24 13.95 -22.27
N ASP A 229 -37.38 14.97 -22.35
CA ASP A 229 -37.03 15.80 -21.21
C ASP A 229 -38.13 16.83 -20.87
N ILE A 230 -37.90 17.66 -19.84
CA ILE A 230 -38.83 18.71 -19.41
C ILE A 230 -39.15 19.75 -20.52
N SER A 231 -38.28 19.86 -21.53
CA SER A 231 -38.46 20.74 -22.68
C SER A 231 -39.08 20.01 -23.89
N ARG A 232 -39.56 18.77 -23.70
CA ARG A 232 -40.11 17.88 -24.73
C ARG A 232 -39.11 17.55 -25.85
N LYS A 233 -37.82 17.54 -25.53
CA LYS A 233 -36.79 17.05 -26.45
C LYS A 233 -36.52 15.58 -26.14
N GLU A 234 -36.60 14.74 -27.16
CA GLU A 234 -36.24 13.33 -27.05
C GLU A 234 -34.77 13.18 -26.65
N GLN A 235 -34.53 12.48 -25.54
CA GLN A 235 -33.19 12.08 -25.10
C GLN A 235 -33.06 10.58 -25.33
N LEU A 236 -32.12 10.19 -26.20
CA LEU A 236 -31.82 8.78 -26.47
C LEU A 236 -30.76 8.30 -25.47
N SER A 237 -31.08 7.23 -24.75
CA SER A 237 -30.12 6.45 -23.97
C SER A 237 -29.70 5.19 -24.73
N LEU A 238 -28.40 4.90 -24.75
CA LEU A 238 -27.83 3.68 -25.32
C LEU A 238 -27.16 2.89 -24.21
N THR A 239 -27.58 1.65 -24.01
CA THR A 239 -26.97 0.71 -23.07
C THR A 239 -26.36 -0.45 -23.84
N ILE A 240 -25.05 -0.59 -23.76
CA ILE A 240 -24.32 -1.74 -24.29
C ILE A 240 -24.10 -2.72 -23.14
N ARG A 241 -24.59 -3.95 -23.27
CA ARG A 241 -24.29 -5.05 -22.35
C ARG A 241 -23.38 -6.01 -23.06
N ILE A 242 -22.27 -6.37 -22.42
CA ILE A 242 -21.29 -7.32 -22.95
C ILE A 242 -21.12 -8.49 -21.99
N ILE A 243 -20.80 -9.66 -22.53
CA ILE A 243 -20.40 -10.82 -21.73
C ILE A 243 -18.88 -10.86 -21.69
N ASP A 244 -18.32 -10.80 -20.47
CA ASP A 244 -16.89 -10.92 -20.24
C ASP A 244 -16.50 -12.40 -20.05
N LEU A 245 -15.86 -12.97 -21.07
CA LEU A 245 -15.38 -14.36 -21.08
C LEU A 245 -13.96 -14.52 -20.52
N SER A 246 -13.33 -13.43 -20.04
CA SER A 246 -12.00 -13.51 -19.41
C SER A 246 -12.04 -14.15 -18.02
N LEU A 247 -13.22 -14.15 -17.40
CA LEU A 247 -13.51 -14.95 -16.22
C LEU A 247 -13.88 -16.35 -16.71
N ASP A 248 -13.16 -17.37 -16.25
CA ASP A 248 -13.24 -18.79 -16.64
C ASP A 248 -14.59 -19.43 -16.19
N ILE A 249 -15.69 -18.79 -16.57
CA ILE A 249 -17.07 -19.09 -16.19
C ILE A 249 -17.68 -19.83 -17.37
N ARG A 250 -18.25 -21.00 -17.09
CA ARG A 250 -19.04 -21.74 -18.09
C ARG A 250 -20.31 -20.95 -18.39
N VAL A 251 -20.42 -20.44 -19.62
CA VAL A 251 -21.60 -19.73 -20.09
C VAL A 251 -22.45 -20.70 -20.93
N GLU A 252 -23.72 -20.84 -20.58
CA GLU A 252 -24.72 -21.54 -21.40
C GLU A 252 -25.61 -20.52 -22.10
N ILE A 253 -25.72 -20.62 -23.42
CA ILE A 253 -26.64 -19.81 -24.21
C ILE A 253 -27.99 -20.54 -24.23
N LYS A 254 -29.03 -19.88 -23.72
CA LYS A 254 -30.42 -20.36 -23.83
C LYS A 254 -31.14 -19.45 -24.81
N GLU A 255 -31.56 -20.04 -25.93
CA GLU A 255 -32.43 -19.41 -26.94
C GLU A 255 -33.87 -19.24 -26.42
#